data_AF-A0A1D6P4Q8-F1
#
_entry.id   AF-A0A1D6P4Q8-F1
#
_cell.length_a   1.000
_cell.length_b   1.000
_cell.length_c   1.000
_cell.angle_alpha   90.00
_cell.angle_beta   90.00
_cell.angle_gamma   90.00
#
_symmetry.space_group_name_H-M   'P 1'
#
loop_
_entity.id
_entity.type
_entity.pdbx_description
1 polymer ?
#
loop_
_entity_poly.entity_id
_entity_poly.type
_entity_poly.pdbx_seq_one_letter_code
_entity_poly.pdbx_strand_id
1 'polypeptide(L)'
;MKLGKDAIVLTQTKSSRSVAFLSQSFNEEKDNLEIPVVAYRKEGQYMEVDLSVQSDATAEYNLNAIKNFSSFNEYFIGEKLGLFGEDTGTQIYIWNLDTWGTDYTLEWNSGKSSENPVHHGRGDILIRSRRVRSRPGQTSNKVLLDYSLQSYLEVMFLNPRMKISVQGSLVKSRPLAKTLNKTSVVSGEIMERTIILTLGRSKVEWDRTNCGIFLYWHGRLIESYKRVGGQKHSTDMGRGVIGVADITNLIDDEDGNSWVLNNKQGFQDCEMYAKLEEWLGRKVDEYWDTKFDSLTLRKGDEHHNTDSDWVQCYSCRKWRMLNAGFNVDNLPEEWFV
;
A
#
# COMPACT_ATOMS: atom_id res chain seq x y z
N MET A 1 -4.78 -6.83 15.45
CA MET A 1 -3.82 -7.95 15.65
C MET A 1 -4.00 -9.02 14.57
N LYS A 2 -3.80 -8.70 13.28
CA LYS A 2 -3.99 -9.69 12.18
C LYS A 2 -2.69 -10.37 11.72
N LEU A 3 -1.54 -9.73 11.92
CA LEU A 3 -0.25 -10.26 11.47
C LEU A 3 0.39 -11.19 12.49
N GLY A 4 0.17 -10.91 13.77
CA GLY A 4 0.66 -11.71 14.88
C GLY A 4 -0.08 -11.36 16.17
N LYS A 5 0.16 -12.20 17.18
CA LYS A 5 -0.50 -12.12 18.50
C LYS A 5 0.04 -11.01 19.39
N ASP A 6 1.28 -10.60 19.17
CA ASP A 6 1.99 -9.70 20.06
C ASP A 6 2.77 -8.64 19.28
N ALA A 7 2.75 -7.42 19.80
CA ALA A 7 3.43 -6.28 19.20
C ALA A 7 3.97 -5.31 20.26
N ILE A 8 5.16 -4.78 20.02
CA ILE A 8 5.74 -3.68 20.79
C ILE A 8 5.94 -2.47 19.88
N VAL A 9 5.60 -1.31 20.40
CA VAL A 9 5.70 -0.02 19.73
C VAL A 9 6.69 0.84 20.50
N LEU A 10 7.76 1.24 19.82
CA LEU A 10 8.75 2.17 20.34
C LEU A 10 8.59 3.48 19.59
N THR A 11 8.45 4.58 20.30
CA THR A 11 8.34 5.92 19.69
C THR A 11 9.29 6.90 20.37
N GLN A 12 9.86 7.80 19.58
CA GLN A 12 10.75 8.86 20.02
C GLN A 12 10.32 10.20 19.42
N THR A 13 10.23 11.21 20.29
CA THR A 13 10.15 12.62 19.92
C THR A 13 11.46 13.32 20.34
N LYS A 14 11.54 14.65 20.11
CA LYS A 14 12.72 15.44 20.53
C LYS A 14 12.93 15.47 22.05
N SER A 15 11.85 15.26 22.83
CA SER A 15 11.85 15.44 24.28
C SER A 15 11.29 14.25 25.06
N SER A 16 10.82 13.21 24.38
CA SER A 16 10.21 12.03 25.03
C SER A 16 10.45 10.74 24.26
N ARG A 17 10.37 9.63 24.97
CA ARG A 17 10.30 8.28 24.40
C ARG A 17 9.15 7.53 25.03
N SER A 18 8.54 6.61 24.31
CA SER A 18 7.55 5.73 24.89
C SER A 18 7.65 4.33 24.31
N VAL A 19 7.39 3.36 25.19
CA VAL A 19 7.31 1.94 24.86
C VAL A 19 5.90 1.50 25.19
N ALA A 20 5.19 0.93 24.23
CA ALA A 20 3.86 0.37 24.44
C ALA A 20 3.83 -1.08 23.97
N PHE A 21 3.18 -1.94 24.75
CA PHE A 21 3.16 -3.37 24.49
C PHE A 21 1.72 -3.87 24.40
N LEU A 22 1.37 -4.41 23.24
CA LEU A 22 0.06 -4.99 22.96
C LEU A 22 0.24 -6.47 22.72
N SER A 23 -0.11 -7.28 23.71
CA SER A 23 0.12 -8.73 23.69
C SER A 23 -1.13 -9.50 24.06
N GLN A 24 -1.50 -10.46 23.20
CA GLN A 24 -2.53 -11.42 23.53
C GLN A 24 -2.04 -12.40 24.59
N SER A 25 -0.76 -12.81 24.54
CA SER A 25 -0.17 -13.72 25.53
C SER A 25 -0.14 -13.12 26.94
N PHE A 26 0.14 -11.83 27.08
CA PHE A 26 0.09 -11.13 28.38
C PHE A 26 -1.34 -10.99 28.93
N ASN A 27 -2.33 -10.95 28.05
CA ASN A 27 -3.74 -10.72 28.39
C ASN A 27 -4.58 -12.00 28.36
N GLU A 28 -3.99 -13.18 28.19
CA GLU A 28 -4.72 -14.44 27.95
C GLU A 28 -5.66 -14.81 29.11
N GLU A 29 -5.24 -14.55 30.35
CA GLU A 29 -6.01 -14.85 31.57
C GLU A 29 -6.69 -13.61 32.18
N LYS A 30 -6.75 -12.50 31.43
CA LYS A 30 -7.29 -11.22 31.93
C LYS A 30 -8.67 -10.94 31.35
N ASP A 31 -9.60 -10.56 32.23
CA ASP A 31 -10.94 -10.12 31.82
C ASP A 31 -10.91 -8.77 31.09
N ASN A 32 -9.95 -7.90 31.45
CA ASN A 32 -9.79 -6.58 30.87
C ASN A 32 -8.47 -6.48 30.09
N LEU A 33 -8.52 -5.87 28.91
CA LEU A 33 -7.33 -5.60 28.10
C LEU A 33 -6.44 -4.60 28.82
N GLU A 34 -5.23 -5.04 29.13
CA GLU A 34 -4.16 -4.22 29.67
C GLU A 34 -3.07 -3.99 28.62
N ILE A 35 -2.61 -2.76 28.51
CA ILE A 35 -1.55 -2.33 27.58
C ILE A 35 -0.44 -1.70 28.41
N PRO A 36 0.62 -2.45 28.75
CA PRO A 36 1.78 -1.88 29.43
C PRO A 36 2.38 -0.75 28.61
N VAL A 37 2.49 0.44 29.20
CA VAL A 37 3.10 1.62 28.59
C VAL A 37 4.15 2.18 29.55
N VAL A 38 5.30 2.54 29.00
CA VAL A 38 6.37 3.18 29.74
C VAL A 38 6.77 4.44 29.00
N ALA A 39 6.52 5.59 29.63
CA ALA A 39 6.87 6.90 29.11
C ALA A 39 8.14 7.43 29.78
N TYR A 40 9.02 8.01 28.97
CA TYR A 40 10.24 8.67 29.40
C TYR A 40 10.27 10.11 28.89
N ARG A 41 10.82 11.01 29.70
CA ARG A 41 11.04 12.41 29.38
C ARG A 41 12.53 12.72 29.38
N LYS A 42 12.94 13.62 28.49
CA LYS A 42 14.31 14.13 28.46
C LYS A 42 14.55 15.11 29.61
N GLU A 43 15.50 14.79 30.48
CA GLU A 43 15.98 15.67 31.54
C GLU A 43 17.48 15.92 31.34
N GLY A 44 17.81 17.12 30.85
CA GLY A 44 19.18 17.45 30.43
C GLY A 44 19.66 16.54 29.29
N GLN A 45 20.65 15.71 29.59
CA GLN A 45 21.25 14.75 28.64
C GLN A 45 20.71 13.32 28.79
N TYR A 46 19.88 13.06 29.80
CA TYR A 46 19.39 11.72 30.13
C TYR A 46 17.89 11.59 29.84
N MET A 47 17.44 10.34 29.73
CA MET A 47 16.03 10.01 29.62
C MET A 47 15.60 9.36 30.93
N GLU A 48 14.67 10.00 31.63
CA GLU A 48 14.13 9.55 32.91
C GLU A 48 12.67 9.14 32.73
N VAL A 49 12.15 8.30 33.63
CA VAL A 49 10.73 7.92 33.63
C VAL A 49 9.88 9.18 33.83
N ASP A 50 8.85 9.36 33.01
CA ASP A 50 7.97 10.53 33.11
C ASP A 50 6.98 10.39 34.27
N LEU A 51 7.40 10.85 35.45
CA LEU A 51 6.62 10.82 36.69
C LEU A 51 5.32 11.63 36.63
N SER A 52 5.18 12.53 35.65
CA SER A 52 3.91 13.25 35.44
C SER A 52 2.85 12.41 34.73
N VAL A 53 3.25 11.29 34.10
CA VAL A 53 2.37 10.37 33.37
C VAL A 53 2.14 9.08 34.15
N GLN A 54 3.17 8.57 34.84
CA GLN A 54 3.11 7.29 35.54
C GLN A 54 4.02 7.27 36.78
N SER A 55 3.66 6.50 37.81
CA SER A 55 4.53 6.29 38.96
C SER A 55 5.69 5.34 38.65
N ASP A 56 6.79 5.40 39.41
CA ASP A 56 7.91 4.46 39.29
C ASP A 56 7.45 3.00 39.42
N ALA A 57 6.57 2.71 40.38
CA ALA A 57 6.04 1.36 40.58
C ALA A 57 5.24 0.86 39.37
N THR A 58 4.45 1.75 38.73
CA THR A 58 3.72 1.43 37.49
C THR A 58 4.68 1.22 36.33
N ALA A 59 5.73 2.04 36.22
CA ALA A 59 6.76 1.91 35.20
C ALA A 59 7.49 0.57 35.31
N GLU A 60 7.92 0.21 36.53
CA GLU A 60 8.61 -1.04 36.82
C GLU A 60 7.71 -2.25 36.55
N TYR A 61 6.44 -2.20 36.97
CA TYR A 61 5.47 -3.25 36.65
C TYR A 61 5.32 -3.45 35.14
N ASN A 62 5.17 -2.36 34.38
CA ASN A 62 5.01 -2.40 32.92
C ASN A 62 6.27 -2.91 32.21
N LEU A 63 7.46 -2.49 32.65
CA LEU A 63 8.73 -3.00 32.12
C LEU A 63 8.90 -4.49 32.40
N ASN A 64 8.55 -4.95 33.59
CA ASN A 64 8.59 -6.36 33.95
C ASN A 64 7.60 -7.18 33.11
N ALA A 65 6.39 -6.66 32.88
CA ALA A 65 5.43 -7.30 31.97
C ALA A 65 6.01 -7.46 30.55
N ILE A 66 6.60 -6.40 30.00
CA ILE A 66 7.24 -6.45 28.67
C ILE A 66 8.37 -7.48 28.66
N LYS A 67 9.25 -7.45 29.64
CA LYS A 67 10.41 -8.35 29.74
C LYS A 67 10.02 -9.83 29.87
N ASN A 68 8.93 -10.11 30.60
CA ASN A 68 8.50 -11.48 30.86
C ASN A 68 7.70 -12.08 29.70
N PHE A 69 6.98 -11.26 28.94
CA PHE A 69 6.07 -11.72 27.87
C PHE A 69 6.56 -11.35 26.45
N SER A 70 7.77 -10.83 26.32
CA SER A 70 8.39 -10.55 25.02
C SER A 70 9.88 -10.91 25.04
N SER A 71 10.50 -10.96 23.85
CA SER A 71 11.96 -11.06 23.73
C SER A 71 12.67 -9.71 23.95
N PHE A 72 11.92 -8.63 24.21
CA PHE A 72 12.45 -7.29 24.43
C PHE A 72 12.72 -7.09 25.93
N ASN A 73 14.00 -7.07 26.30
CA ASN A 73 14.44 -6.57 27.60
C ASN A 73 14.92 -5.11 27.48
N GLU A 74 15.28 -4.50 28.61
CA GLU A 74 15.76 -3.10 28.68
C GLU A 74 16.91 -2.82 27.71
N TYR A 75 17.87 -3.74 27.58
CA TYR A 75 18.99 -3.60 26.65
C TYR A 75 18.54 -3.58 25.19
N PHE A 76 17.65 -4.49 24.80
CA PHE A 76 17.16 -4.56 23.43
C PHE A 76 16.25 -3.37 23.09
N ILE A 77 15.41 -2.94 24.03
CA ILE A 77 14.63 -1.70 23.93
C ILE A 77 15.57 -0.50 23.73
N GLY A 78 16.61 -0.39 24.55
CA GLY A 78 17.63 0.65 24.44
C GLY A 78 18.36 0.63 23.10
N GLU A 79 18.75 -0.55 22.61
CA GLU A 79 19.37 -0.74 21.30
C GLU A 79 18.46 -0.21 20.17
N LYS A 80 17.17 -0.58 20.18
CA LYS A 80 16.22 -0.16 19.14
C LYS A 80 15.88 1.33 19.20
N LEU A 81 15.77 1.88 20.40
CA LEU A 81 15.62 3.32 20.61
C LEU A 81 16.88 4.08 20.15
N GLY A 82 18.06 3.49 20.31
CA GLY A 82 19.33 4.05 19.84
C GLY A 82 19.37 4.27 18.33
N LEU A 83 18.64 3.48 17.54
CA LEU A 83 18.56 3.62 16.08
C LEU A 83 17.89 4.94 15.63
N PHE A 84 17.12 5.60 16.50
CA PHE A 84 16.55 6.91 16.18
C PHE A 84 17.59 8.04 16.22
N GLY A 85 18.71 7.87 16.92
CA GLY A 85 19.67 8.96 17.14
C GLY A 85 18.99 10.19 17.77
N GLU A 86 19.17 11.36 17.15
CA GLU A 86 18.51 12.62 17.53
C GLU A 86 17.17 12.86 16.81
N ASP A 87 16.80 11.98 15.88
CA ASP A 87 15.60 12.13 15.08
C ASP A 87 14.34 11.65 15.82
N THR A 88 13.18 11.95 15.23
CA THR A 88 11.88 11.48 15.71
C THR A 88 11.37 10.34 14.86
N GLY A 89 10.72 9.35 15.46
CA GLY A 89 10.14 8.26 14.69
C GLY A 89 9.47 7.20 15.54
N THR A 90 8.94 6.19 14.86
CA THR A 90 8.25 5.04 15.47
C THR A 90 8.75 3.75 14.85
N GLN A 91 9.01 2.75 15.68
CA GLN A 91 9.36 1.39 15.30
C GLN A 91 8.31 0.45 15.89
N ILE A 92 7.80 -0.47 15.08
CA ILE A 92 6.79 -1.45 15.49
C ILE A 92 7.35 -2.83 15.19
N TYR A 93 7.42 -3.68 16.20
CA TYR A 93 7.81 -5.07 16.05
C TYR A 93 6.62 -5.95 16.37
N ILE A 94 6.37 -6.93 15.51
CA ILE A 94 5.25 -7.87 15.62
C ILE A 94 5.84 -9.27 15.55
N TRP A 95 5.43 -10.14 16.47
CA TRP A 95 5.87 -11.53 16.51
C TRP A 95 4.68 -12.45 16.85
N ASN A 96 4.98 -13.74 17.02
CA ASN A 96 3.96 -14.79 17.13
C ASN A 96 2.99 -14.69 15.94
N LEU A 97 3.59 -14.70 14.75
CA LEU A 97 2.91 -14.46 13.47
C LEU A 97 1.96 -15.59 13.11
N ASP A 98 0.90 -15.26 12.36
CA ASP A 98 -0.08 -16.23 11.89
C ASP A 98 0.59 -17.38 11.09
N THR A 99 0.25 -18.62 11.45
CA THR A 99 0.77 -19.84 10.82
C THR A 99 -0.21 -20.43 9.80
N TRP A 100 0.33 -21.16 8.83
CA TRP A 100 -0.35 -21.97 7.84
C TRP A 100 0.24 -23.39 7.88
N GLY A 101 -0.43 -24.30 8.58
CA GLY A 101 0.12 -25.63 8.84
C GLY A 101 1.35 -25.53 9.75
N THR A 102 2.47 -26.09 9.31
CA THR A 102 3.76 -26.05 10.03
C THR A 102 4.57 -24.78 9.79
N ASP A 103 4.15 -23.93 8.86
CA ASP A 103 4.88 -22.77 8.38
C ASP A 103 4.16 -21.45 8.71
N TYR A 104 4.79 -20.30 8.48
CA TYR A 104 4.11 -18.99 8.54
C TYR A 104 3.23 -18.73 7.32
N THR A 105 2.16 -17.95 7.49
CA THR A 105 1.30 -17.47 6.38
C THR A 105 2.05 -16.56 5.39
N LEU A 106 3.13 -15.93 5.84
CA LEU A 106 4.01 -15.09 5.04
C LEU A 106 5.33 -15.80 4.74
N GLU A 107 5.95 -15.45 3.61
CA GLU A 107 7.28 -15.90 3.19
C GLU A 107 8.19 -14.69 3.00
N TRP A 108 9.37 -14.71 3.61
CA TRP A 108 10.36 -13.64 3.50
C TRP A 108 11.43 -14.03 2.49
N ASN A 109 11.54 -13.23 1.44
CA ASN A 109 12.53 -13.44 0.39
C ASN A 109 13.61 -12.37 0.50
N SER A 110 14.86 -12.80 0.65
CA SER A 110 16.00 -11.89 0.81
C SER A 110 16.43 -11.21 -0.51
N GLY A 111 15.84 -11.63 -1.63
CA GLY A 111 16.22 -11.14 -2.97
C GLY A 111 17.37 -11.90 -3.61
N LYS A 112 17.92 -12.93 -2.94
CA LYS A 112 18.82 -13.90 -3.59
C LYS A 112 18.11 -14.51 -4.80
N SER A 113 18.81 -14.63 -5.92
CA SER A 113 18.25 -14.98 -7.24
C SER A 113 17.50 -16.31 -7.27
N SER A 114 17.82 -17.24 -6.37
CA SER A 114 17.13 -18.53 -6.20
C SER A 114 15.84 -18.47 -5.36
N GLU A 115 15.58 -17.37 -4.63
CA GLU A 115 14.51 -17.29 -3.61
C GLU A 115 13.32 -16.44 -4.07
N ASN A 116 13.50 -15.44 -4.94
CA ASN A 116 12.42 -14.55 -5.37
C ASN A 116 11.97 -14.80 -6.83
N PRO A 117 10.82 -15.46 -7.05
CA PRO A 117 10.28 -15.72 -8.40
C PRO A 117 9.54 -14.51 -9.00
N VAL A 118 9.35 -13.42 -8.23
CA VAL A 118 8.55 -12.25 -8.65
C VAL A 118 9.46 -11.08 -9.03
N HIS A 119 10.45 -10.78 -8.18
CA HIS A 119 11.40 -9.68 -8.38
C HIS A 119 12.83 -10.20 -8.23
N HIS A 120 13.48 -10.56 -9.33
CA HIS A 120 14.88 -11.02 -9.30
C HIS A 120 15.78 -9.94 -8.69
N GLY A 121 16.57 -10.33 -7.68
CA GLY A 121 17.53 -9.42 -7.04
C GLY A 121 16.93 -8.43 -6.04
N ARG A 122 15.62 -8.49 -5.75
CA ARG A 122 14.98 -7.61 -4.74
C ARG A 122 14.32 -8.41 -3.63
N GLY A 123 14.46 -7.93 -2.41
CA GLY A 123 13.76 -8.47 -1.25
C GLY A 123 12.25 -8.21 -1.30
N ASP A 124 11.47 -9.18 -0.83
CA ASP A 124 10.00 -9.13 -0.82
C ASP A 124 9.42 -9.92 0.37
N ILE A 125 8.16 -9.66 0.69
CA ILE A 125 7.36 -10.46 1.61
C ILE A 125 6.15 -10.96 0.81
N LEU A 126 6.04 -12.29 0.68
CA LEU A 126 4.98 -12.92 -0.08
C LEU A 126 3.92 -13.53 0.84
N ILE A 127 2.66 -13.56 0.40
CA ILE A 127 1.64 -14.44 0.98
C ILE A 127 1.92 -15.85 0.45
N ARG A 128 2.18 -16.79 1.37
CA ARG A 128 2.56 -18.18 1.05
C ARG A 128 1.61 -18.86 0.06
N SER A 129 0.31 -18.68 0.28
CA SER A 129 -0.74 -19.31 -0.52
C SER A 129 -0.73 -18.89 -2.00
N ARG A 130 -0.17 -17.70 -2.31
CA ARG A 130 -0.18 -17.08 -3.65
C ARG A 130 -1.57 -17.05 -4.30
N ARG A 131 -2.64 -17.11 -3.48
CA ARG A 131 -4.01 -17.11 -3.95
C ARG A 131 -4.37 -15.73 -4.46
N VAL A 132 -4.82 -15.68 -5.69
CA VAL A 132 -5.39 -14.48 -6.29
C VAL A 132 -6.74 -14.20 -5.66
N ARG A 133 -6.99 -12.93 -5.32
CA ARG A 133 -8.27 -12.49 -4.76
C ARG A 133 -9.36 -12.69 -5.80
N SER A 134 -10.47 -13.32 -5.40
CA SER A 134 -11.64 -13.47 -6.25
C SER A 134 -12.21 -12.09 -6.57
N ARG A 135 -12.38 -11.81 -7.86
CA ARG A 135 -13.01 -10.59 -8.38
C ARG A 135 -13.98 -11.01 -9.48
N PRO A 136 -15.22 -10.52 -9.49
CA PRO A 136 -16.16 -10.79 -10.58
C PRO A 136 -15.56 -10.42 -11.94
N GLY A 137 -15.65 -11.34 -12.91
CA GLY A 137 -15.10 -11.15 -14.26
C GLY A 137 -13.58 -11.29 -14.38
N GLN A 138 -12.84 -11.55 -13.29
CA GLN A 138 -11.41 -11.80 -13.37
C GLN A 138 -11.11 -13.24 -13.77
N THR A 139 -10.39 -13.41 -14.87
CA THR A 139 -9.95 -14.71 -15.38
C THR A 139 -8.45 -14.94 -15.27
N SER A 140 -7.64 -13.87 -15.18
CA SER A 140 -6.21 -13.98 -14.98
C SER A 140 -5.86 -14.43 -13.56
N ASN A 141 -4.88 -15.33 -13.47
CA ASN A 141 -4.24 -15.74 -12.22
C ASN A 141 -2.91 -15.00 -11.96
N LYS A 142 -2.54 -14.02 -12.79
CA LYS A 142 -1.29 -13.27 -12.68
C LYS A 142 -1.51 -11.88 -12.08
N VAL A 143 -1.99 -11.84 -10.84
CA VAL A 143 -2.22 -10.60 -10.10
C VAL A 143 -1.22 -10.49 -8.96
N LEU A 144 -0.02 -9.99 -9.27
CA LEU A 144 1.10 -9.99 -8.31
C LEU A 144 0.79 -9.25 -7.00
N LEU A 145 0.07 -8.14 -7.07
CA LEU A 145 -0.28 -7.35 -5.88
C LEU A 145 -1.17 -8.08 -4.88
N ASP A 146 -1.76 -9.23 -5.25
CA ASP A 146 -2.56 -10.04 -4.33
C ASP A 146 -1.69 -10.82 -3.33
N TYR A 147 -0.40 -11.02 -3.65
CA TYR A 147 0.47 -11.83 -2.81
C TYR A 147 1.90 -11.29 -2.66
N SER A 148 2.34 -10.29 -3.43
CA SER A 148 3.66 -9.65 -3.31
C SER A 148 3.51 -8.27 -2.66
N LEU A 149 4.16 -8.07 -1.51
CA LEU A 149 4.11 -6.80 -0.78
C LEU A 149 4.78 -5.68 -1.59
N GLN A 150 5.92 -5.94 -2.23
CA GLN A 150 6.54 -5.01 -3.18
C GLN A 150 5.53 -4.55 -4.23
N SER A 151 4.89 -5.50 -4.92
CA SER A 151 3.96 -5.21 -6.02
C SER A 151 2.72 -4.42 -5.56
N TYR A 152 2.24 -4.69 -4.35
CA TYR A 152 1.14 -3.93 -3.75
C TYR A 152 1.55 -2.49 -3.40
N LEU A 153 2.72 -2.31 -2.78
CA LEU A 153 3.24 -1.01 -2.36
C LEU A 153 3.64 -0.12 -3.54
N GLU A 154 3.91 -0.69 -4.73
CA GLU A 154 4.17 0.09 -5.94
C GLU A 154 3.01 1.03 -6.30
N VAL A 155 1.77 0.60 -6.04
CA VAL A 155 0.53 1.26 -6.45
C VAL A 155 -0.38 1.63 -5.27
N MET A 156 0.06 1.40 -4.03
CA MET A 156 -0.77 1.65 -2.83
C MET A 156 -1.19 3.13 -2.69
N PHE A 157 -0.37 4.06 -3.17
CA PHE A 157 -0.63 5.49 -3.09
C PHE A 157 -0.76 6.10 -4.48
N LEU A 158 -1.81 6.91 -4.67
CA LEU A 158 -2.07 7.62 -5.92
C LEU A 158 -0.90 8.56 -6.28
N ASN A 159 -0.40 9.27 -5.27
CA ASN A 159 0.71 10.20 -5.36
C ASN A 159 1.79 9.81 -4.33
N PRO A 160 2.65 8.82 -4.64
CA PRO A 160 3.63 8.32 -3.67
C PRO A 160 4.66 9.41 -3.36
N ARG A 161 4.86 9.69 -2.07
CA ARG A 161 5.87 10.65 -1.55
C ARG A 161 6.83 10.02 -0.54
N MET A 162 6.31 9.14 0.31
CA MET A 162 7.09 8.38 1.29
C MET A 162 8.03 7.39 0.58
N LYS A 163 9.26 7.23 1.08
CA LYS A 163 10.16 6.15 0.67
C LYS A 163 9.77 4.90 1.46
N ILE A 164 9.60 3.77 0.76
CA ILE A 164 9.20 2.51 1.38
C ILE A 164 10.21 1.46 0.97
N SER A 165 10.72 0.69 1.93
CA SER A 165 11.63 -0.41 1.67
C SER A 165 11.07 -1.70 2.26
N VAL A 166 11.21 -2.81 1.53
CA VAL A 166 10.81 -4.15 1.96
C VAL A 166 12.04 -5.03 1.92
N GLN A 167 12.37 -5.71 3.04
CA GLN A 167 13.55 -6.57 3.13
C GLN A 167 14.84 -5.87 2.65
N GLY A 168 15.02 -4.60 3.04
CA GLY A 168 16.16 -3.77 2.64
C GLY A 168 16.11 -3.22 1.21
N SER A 169 15.19 -3.67 0.37
CA SER A 169 15.05 -3.21 -1.03
C SER A 169 14.04 -2.08 -1.15
N LEU A 170 14.43 -0.97 -1.78
CA LEU A 170 13.55 0.17 -2.04
C LEU A 170 12.42 -0.23 -2.99
N VAL A 171 11.18 0.10 -2.64
CA VAL A 171 10.00 -0.10 -3.48
C VAL A 171 9.98 0.97 -4.57
N LYS A 172 9.84 0.54 -5.83
CA LYS A 172 9.70 1.45 -6.98
C LYS A 172 8.26 1.95 -7.11
N SER A 173 7.79 2.72 -6.14
CA SER A 173 6.45 3.31 -6.16
C SER A 173 6.24 4.20 -7.39
N ARG A 174 5.09 4.04 -8.04
CA ARG A 174 4.76 4.75 -9.29
C ARG A 174 3.33 5.30 -9.25
N PRO A 175 3.11 6.55 -9.69
CA PRO A 175 1.77 7.08 -9.88
C PRO A 175 1.14 6.35 -11.08
N LEU A 176 0.30 5.36 -10.80
CA LEU A 176 -0.21 4.40 -11.78
C LEU A 176 -0.79 5.08 -13.04
N ALA A 177 -1.57 6.15 -12.86
CA ALA A 177 -2.17 6.93 -13.94
C ALA A 177 -1.14 7.49 -14.95
N LYS A 178 0.07 7.82 -14.48
CA LYS A 178 1.15 8.37 -15.33
C LYS A 178 1.96 7.29 -16.05
N THR A 179 1.73 6.03 -15.72
CA THR A 179 2.42 4.88 -16.33
C THR A 179 1.60 4.20 -17.43
N LEU A 180 0.52 4.84 -17.86
CA LEU A 180 -0.37 4.34 -18.92
C LEU A 180 0.04 4.92 -20.29
N ASN A 181 -0.41 4.26 -21.34
CA ASN A 181 -0.30 4.68 -22.75
C ASN A 181 -1.72 4.92 -23.33
N LYS A 182 -1.84 5.80 -24.32
CA LYS A 182 -3.12 6.22 -24.94
C LYS A 182 -4.06 6.84 -23.91
N THR A 183 -3.50 7.54 -22.93
CA THR A 183 -4.23 8.03 -21.76
C THR A 183 -5.34 9.01 -22.16
N SER A 184 -6.50 8.88 -21.52
CA SER A 184 -7.64 9.78 -21.63
C SER A 184 -8.10 10.17 -20.22
N VAL A 185 -8.17 11.47 -19.96
CA VAL A 185 -8.71 12.01 -18.70
C VAL A 185 -10.14 12.43 -18.95
N VAL A 186 -11.07 11.85 -18.19
CA VAL A 186 -12.50 12.09 -18.30
C VAL A 186 -13.01 12.68 -17.00
N SER A 187 -13.59 13.86 -17.06
CA SER A 187 -14.35 14.44 -15.96
C SER A 187 -15.83 14.08 -16.10
N GLY A 188 -16.51 13.93 -14.97
CA GLY A 188 -17.96 13.77 -14.93
C GLY A 188 -18.52 14.13 -13.57
N GLU A 189 -19.80 13.86 -13.42
CA GLU A 189 -20.56 14.16 -12.23
C GLU A 189 -21.46 12.96 -11.91
N ILE A 190 -21.51 12.58 -10.63
CA ILE A 190 -22.37 11.53 -10.11
C ILE A 190 -23.05 12.12 -8.88
N MET A 191 -24.38 12.22 -8.91
CA MET A 191 -25.18 12.78 -7.82
C MET A 191 -24.63 14.14 -7.34
N GLU A 192 -24.43 15.08 -8.27
CA GLU A 192 -23.94 16.44 -7.99
C GLU A 192 -22.48 16.53 -7.49
N ARG A 193 -21.76 15.40 -7.51
CA ARG A 193 -20.36 15.33 -7.08
C ARG A 193 -19.44 15.00 -8.24
N THR A 194 -18.37 15.78 -8.37
CA THR A 194 -17.43 15.65 -9.48
C THR A 194 -16.53 14.44 -9.32
N ILE A 195 -16.26 13.75 -10.42
CA ILE A 195 -15.26 12.67 -10.51
C ILE A 195 -14.31 12.93 -11.67
N ILE A 196 -13.04 12.57 -11.46
CA ILE A 196 -12.03 12.54 -12.52
C ILE A 196 -11.52 11.10 -12.64
N LEU A 197 -11.63 10.55 -13.84
CA LEU A 197 -11.14 9.23 -14.20
C LEU A 197 -10.02 9.37 -15.23
N THR A 198 -8.89 8.73 -14.96
CA THR A 198 -7.84 8.55 -15.96
C THR A 198 -7.90 7.12 -16.49
N LEU A 199 -8.13 6.96 -17.79
CA LEU A 199 -8.10 5.68 -18.49
C LEU A 199 -6.86 5.58 -19.36
N GLY A 200 -6.30 4.40 -19.49
CA GLY A 200 -5.18 4.15 -20.40
C GLY A 200 -4.85 2.67 -20.49
N ARG A 201 -3.92 2.30 -21.37
CA ARG A 201 -3.47 0.92 -21.54
C ARG A 201 -2.12 0.71 -20.85
N SER A 202 -1.97 -0.39 -20.13
CA SER A 202 -0.72 -0.83 -19.52
C SER A 202 -0.21 -2.06 -20.25
N LYS A 203 1.05 -2.01 -20.73
CA LYS A 203 1.71 -3.16 -21.37
C LYS A 203 1.84 -4.33 -20.40
N VAL A 204 2.27 -4.05 -19.17
CA VAL A 204 2.47 -5.06 -18.13
C VAL A 204 1.16 -5.79 -17.84
N GLU A 205 0.06 -5.04 -17.73
CA GLU A 205 -1.25 -5.64 -17.45
C GLU A 205 -1.85 -6.30 -18.70
N TRP A 206 -1.55 -5.81 -19.90
CA TRP A 206 -1.88 -6.50 -21.15
C TRP A 206 -1.25 -7.89 -21.24
N ASP A 207 0.05 -8.00 -20.95
CA ASP A 207 0.79 -9.27 -20.99
C ASP A 207 0.29 -10.25 -19.93
N ARG A 208 -0.20 -9.72 -18.80
CA ARG A 208 -0.80 -10.50 -17.71
C ARG A 208 -2.30 -10.77 -17.88
N THR A 209 -2.89 -10.40 -19.01
CA THR A 209 -4.34 -10.51 -19.27
C THR A 209 -5.21 -9.87 -18.19
N ASN A 210 -4.72 -8.79 -17.59
CA ASN A 210 -5.41 -8.01 -16.56
C ASN A 210 -6.06 -6.76 -17.14
N CYS A 211 -7.11 -6.28 -16.48
CA CYS A 211 -7.70 -4.96 -16.70
C CYS A 211 -8.50 -4.53 -15.46
N GLY A 212 -9.05 -3.32 -15.49
CA GLY A 212 -9.97 -2.85 -14.47
C GLY A 212 -9.53 -1.55 -13.80
N ILE A 213 -10.35 -1.11 -12.86
CA ILE A 213 -10.23 0.20 -12.22
C ILE A 213 -9.54 0.07 -10.87
N PHE A 214 -8.67 1.05 -10.58
CA PHE A 214 -8.03 1.28 -9.30
C PHE A 214 -8.69 2.48 -8.65
N LEU A 215 -9.38 2.24 -7.55
CA LEU A 215 -10.13 3.23 -6.79
C LEU A 215 -9.35 3.60 -5.53
N TYR A 216 -9.06 4.90 -5.41
CA TYR A 216 -8.36 5.49 -4.27
C TYR A 216 -9.33 6.29 -3.41
N TRP A 217 -9.02 6.37 -2.12
CA TRP A 217 -9.70 7.20 -1.13
C TRP A 217 -8.63 7.89 -0.28
N HIS A 218 -8.69 9.22 -0.22
CA HIS A 218 -7.63 10.12 0.25
C HIS A 218 -6.25 9.74 -0.28
N GLY A 219 -6.16 9.42 -1.58
CA GLY A 219 -4.92 8.98 -2.22
C GLY A 219 -4.40 7.58 -1.80
N ARG A 220 -5.14 6.79 -1.00
CA ARG A 220 -4.83 5.39 -0.66
C ARG A 220 -5.69 4.44 -1.48
N LEU A 221 -5.08 3.41 -2.06
CA LEU A 221 -5.79 2.36 -2.79
C LEU A 221 -6.75 1.57 -1.87
N ILE A 222 -8.02 1.45 -2.29
CA ILE A 222 -9.05 0.67 -1.60
C ILE A 222 -9.42 -0.56 -2.42
N GLU A 223 -9.68 -0.38 -3.72
CA GLU A 223 -9.99 -1.45 -4.65
C GLU A 223 -9.09 -1.41 -5.89
N SER A 224 -8.63 -2.58 -6.30
CA SER A 224 -7.75 -2.78 -7.46
C SER A 224 -8.37 -3.76 -8.45
N TYR A 225 -8.17 -3.55 -9.75
CA TYR A 225 -8.70 -4.39 -10.83
C TYR A 225 -10.22 -4.59 -10.77
N LYS A 226 -10.95 -3.56 -10.32
CA LYS A 226 -12.42 -3.58 -10.31
C LYS A 226 -12.93 -3.61 -11.76
N ARG A 227 -13.62 -4.67 -12.15
CA ARG A 227 -14.18 -4.83 -13.51
C ARG A 227 -15.50 -4.08 -13.61
N VAL A 228 -15.64 -3.27 -14.67
CA VAL A 228 -16.82 -2.44 -14.96
C VAL A 228 -17.19 -2.55 -16.44
N GLY A 229 -18.45 -2.29 -16.79
CA GLY A 229 -18.92 -2.34 -18.18
C GLY A 229 -18.64 -3.69 -18.85
N GLY A 230 -18.24 -3.64 -20.12
CA GLY A 230 -17.90 -4.80 -20.94
C GLY A 230 -16.79 -5.70 -20.37
N GLN A 231 -15.92 -5.17 -19.50
CA GLN A 231 -14.86 -5.95 -18.83
C GLN A 231 -15.40 -7.07 -17.92
N LYS A 232 -16.67 -7.00 -17.52
CA LYS A 232 -17.31 -8.04 -16.70
C LYS A 232 -17.65 -9.31 -17.50
N HIS A 233 -17.81 -9.19 -18.81
CA HIS A 233 -18.45 -10.22 -19.64
C HIS A 233 -17.50 -10.93 -20.61
N SER A 234 -16.35 -10.34 -20.93
CA SER A 234 -15.35 -10.92 -21.84
C SER A 234 -13.94 -10.70 -21.34
N THR A 235 -13.09 -11.71 -21.51
CA THR A 235 -11.67 -11.65 -21.12
C THR A 235 -10.82 -10.75 -22.01
N ASP A 236 -11.25 -10.57 -23.26
CA ASP A 236 -10.52 -9.78 -24.25
C ASP A 236 -11.00 -8.33 -24.28
N MET A 237 -12.26 -8.09 -23.91
CA MET A 237 -12.82 -6.74 -23.85
C MET A 237 -12.17 -5.96 -22.71
N GLY A 238 -11.47 -4.89 -23.07
CA GLY A 238 -10.74 -4.07 -22.11
C GLY A 238 -9.42 -4.67 -21.65
N ARG A 239 -8.89 -5.74 -22.26
CA ARG A 239 -7.58 -6.30 -21.88
C ARG A 239 -6.51 -5.19 -21.84
N GLY A 240 -5.73 -5.15 -20.76
CA GLY A 240 -4.70 -4.13 -20.51
C GLY A 240 -5.23 -2.72 -20.22
N VAL A 241 -6.55 -2.47 -20.29
CA VAL A 241 -7.13 -1.17 -19.93
C VAL A 241 -7.19 -1.02 -18.42
N ILE A 242 -6.55 0.03 -17.92
CA ILE A 242 -6.51 0.39 -16.52
C ILE A 242 -7.18 1.75 -16.35
N GLY A 243 -8.07 1.83 -15.37
CA GLY A 243 -8.61 3.10 -14.89
C GLY A 243 -8.05 3.45 -13.54
N VAL A 244 -7.88 4.74 -13.29
CA VAL A 244 -7.40 5.28 -12.02
C VAL A 244 -8.29 6.46 -11.63
N ALA A 245 -8.90 6.39 -10.46
CA ALA A 245 -9.73 7.46 -9.92
C ALA A 245 -9.54 7.58 -8.40
N ASP A 246 -9.49 8.83 -7.92
CA ASP A 246 -9.69 9.14 -6.51
C ASP A 246 -11.17 9.48 -6.31
N ILE A 247 -11.86 8.71 -5.49
CA ILE A 247 -13.30 8.83 -5.28
C ILE A 247 -13.65 9.38 -3.91
N THR A 248 -12.70 10.02 -3.22
CA THR A 248 -12.91 10.68 -1.93
C THR A 248 -14.18 11.53 -1.91
N ASN A 249 -14.32 12.44 -2.87
CA ASN A 249 -15.47 13.33 -2.95
C ASN A 249 -16.80 12.59 -3.11
N LEU A 250 -16.79 11.37 -3.68
CA LEU A 250 -18.00 10.57 -3.82
C LEU A 250 -18.31 9.78 -2.55
N ILE A 251 -17.30 9.32 -1.82
CA ILE A 251 -17.45 8.32 -0.75
C ILE A 251 -17.57 8.93 0.64
N ASP A 252 -17.03 10.13 0.85
CA ASP A 252 -17.19 10.85 2.11
C ASP A 252 -18.57 11.49 2.16
N ASP A 253 -19.28 11.38 3.28
CA ASP A 253 -20.51 12.13 3.52
C ASP A 253 -20.22 13.52 4.12
N GLU A 254 -21.26 14.36 4.22
CA GLU A 254 -21.14 15.72 4.76
C GLU A 254 -20.90 15.74 6.27
N ASP A 255 -21.20 14.63 6.96
CA ASP A 255 -21.08 14.45 8.41
C ASP A 255 -19.71 13.89 8.83
N GLY A 256 -18.80 13.65 7.87
CA GLY A 256 -17.46 13.13 8.10
C GLY A 256 -17.36 11.61 8.23
N ASN A 257 -18.43 10.86 7.93
CA ASN A 257 -18.36 9.43 7.72
C ASN A 257 -17.97 9.10 6.28
N SER A 258 -17.65 7.84 6.02
CA SER A 258 -17.32 7.37 4.68
C SER A 258 -17.93 5.98 4.45
N TRP A 259 -18.30 5.67 3.21
CA TRP A 259 -18.74 4.33 2.83
C TRP A 259 -17.59 3.33 2.61
N VAL A 260 -16.41 3.56 3.19
CA VAL A 260 -15.28 2.63 3.14
C VAL A 260 -15.45 1.54 4.21
N LEU A 261 -15.28 0.28 3.85
CA LEU A 261 -15.34 -0.83 4.82
C LEU A 261 -14.23 -0.72 5.88
N ASN A 262 -14.48 -1.24 7.09
CA ASN A 262 -13.54 -1.15 8.23
C ASN A 262 -12.11 -1.67 7.91
N ASN A 263 -11.98 -2.66 7.03
CA ASN A 263 -10.70 -3.22 6.62
C ASN A 263 -9.97 -2.38 5.54
N LYS A 264 -10.62 -1.33 5.00
CA LYS A 264 -10.14 -0.47 3.91
C LYS A 264 -9.76 -1.26 2.65
N GLN A 265 -10.57 -2.27 2.29
CA GLN A 265 -10.37 -3.15 1.13
C GLN A 265 -11.60 -3.25 0.22
N GLY A 266 -12.57 -2.36 0.42
CA GLY A 266 -13.78 -2.24 -0.39
C GLY A 266 -14.68 -1.13 0.12
N PHE A 267 -15.79 -0.94 -0.57
CA PHE A 267 -16.82 0.03 -0.23
C PHE A 267 -18.12 -0.67 0.20
N GLN A 268 -18.93 0.00 1.01
CA GLN A 268 -20.28 -0.44 1.33
C GLN A 268 -21.14 -0.42 0.07
N ASP A 269 -22.03 -1.40 -0.06
CA ASP A 269 -23.03 -1.40 -1.12
C ASP A 269 -24.07 -0.31 -0.85
N CYS A 270 -24.06 0.74 -1.67
CA CYS A 270 -24.92 1.92 -1.54
C CYS A 270 -25.22 2.52 -2.92
N GLU A 271 -26.24 3.38 -2.99
CA GLU A 271 -26.66 4.00 -4.25
C GLU A 271 -25.52 4.75 -4.96
N MET A 272 -24.73 5.52 -4.20
CA MET A 272 -23.59 6.27 -4.74
C MET A 272 -22.56 5.33 -5.39
N TYR A 273 -22.21 4.22 -4.73
CA TYR A 273 -21.25 3.27 -5.26
C TYR A 273 -21.81 2.52 -6.48
N ALA A 274 -23.10 2.16 -6.48
CA ALA A 274 -23.75 1.56 -7.65
C ALA A 274 -23.74 2.49 -8.88
N LYS A 275 -24.08 3.78 -8.69
CA LYS A 275 -24.02 4.79 -9.78
C LYS A 275 -22.59 5.04 -10.26
N LEU A 276 -21.61 4.98 -9.35
CA LEU A 276 -20.21 5.03 -9.71
C LEU A 276 -19.82 3.84 -10.60
N GLU A 277 -20.20 2.62 -10.25
CA GLU A 277 -19.92 1.44 -11.08
C GLU A 277 -20.54 1.54 -12.48
N GLU A 278 -21.78 2.03 -12.58
CA GLU A 278 -22.47 2.26 -13.86
C GLU A 278 -21.73 3.33 -14.70
N TRP A 279 -21.40 4.47 -14.09
CA TRP A 279 -20.70 5.56 -14.76
C TRP A 279 -19.31 5.12 -15.25
N LEU A 280 -18.55 4.42 -14.41
CA LEU A 280 -17.25 3.87 -14.76
C LEU A 280 -17.36 2.87 -15.93
N GLY A 281 -18.36 1.99 -15.90
CA GLY A 281 -18.62 1.01 -16.95
C GLY A 281 -18.82 1.69 -18.31
N ARG A 282 -19.75 2.64 -18.36
CA ARG A 282 -20.02 3.41 -19.59
C ARG A 282 -18.76 4.13 -20.10
N LYS A 283 -17.98 4.76 -19.21
CA LYS A 283 -16.75 5.48 -19.63
C LYS A 283 -15.64 4.56 -20.12
N VAL A 284 -15.52 3.38 -19.55
CA VAL A 284 -14.57 2.36 -20.03
C VAL A 284 -14.98 1.84 -21.40
N ASP A 285 -16.26 1.57 -21.60
CA ASP A 285 -16.79 1.08 -22.88
C ASP A 285 -16.63 2.16 -23.97
N GLU A 286 -17.02 3.41 -23.69
CA GLU A 286 -16.79 4.57 -24.59
C GLU A 286 -15.29 4.72 -24.98
N TYR A 287 -14.38 4.57 -24.01
CA TYR A 287 -12.94 4.62 -24.25
C TYR A 287 -12.45 3.45 -25.12
N TRP A 288 -12.94 2.24 -24.85
CA TRP A 288 -12.59 1.05 -25.62
C TRP A 288 -13.02 1.16 -27.08
N ASP A 289 -14.28 1.53 -27.31
CA ASP A 289 -14.85 1.66 -28.66
C ASP A 289 -14.10 2.71 -29.48
N THR A 290 -13.78 3.85 -28.85
CA THR A 290 -13.07 4.95 -29.49
C THR A 290 -11.62 4.57 -29.86
N LYS A 291 -10.92 3.84 -28.99
CA LYS A 291 -9.46 3.62 -29.12
C LYS A 291 -9.06 2.29 -29.74
N PHE A 292 -9.91 1.27 -29.67
CA PHE A 292 -9.53 -0.11 -30.00
C PHE A 292 -10.54 -0.85 -30.88
N ASP A 293 -11.84 -0.50 -30.84
CA ASP A 293 -12.85 -1.18 -31.66
C ASP A 293 -12.99 -0.58 -33.08
N SER A 294 -12.51 0.66 -33.29
CA SER A 294 -12.38 1.19 -34.65
C SER A 294 -11.34 0.40 -35.46
N LEU A 295 -11.80 -0.27 -36.53
CA LEU A 295 -11.12 -1.16 -37.50
C LEU A 295 -9.82 -0.63 -38.14
N THR A 296 -8.84 -0.20 -37.36
CA THR A 296 -7.48 0.08 -37.79
C THR A 296 -6.51 -0.83 -37.04
N LEU A 297 -6.73 -2.14 -37.14
CA LEU A 297 -5.73 -3.17 -36.85
C LEU A 297 -4.55 -3.02 -37.82
N ARG A 298 -3.70 -2.02 -37.61
CA ARG A 298 -2.35 -2.04 -38.15
C ARG A 298 -1.58 -3.06 -37.32
N LYS A 299 -1.43 -4.26 -37.88
CA LYS A 299 -0.36 -5.20 -37.53
C LYS A 299 0.98 -4.48 -37.75
N GLY A 300 1.49 -3.88 -36.71
CA GLY A 300 2.84 -3.35 -36.59
C GLY A 300 3.16 -3.30 -35.11
N ASP A 301 4.41 -3.53 -34.74
CA ASP A 301 4.88 -3.42 -33.35
C ASP A 301 4.45 -2.07 -32.75
N GLU A 302 3.30 -2.05 -32.07
CA GLU A 302 2.85 -0.88 -31.32
C GLU A 302 3.95 -0.63 -30.30
N HIS A 303 4.62 0.51 -30.37
CA HIS A 303 5.59 0.88 -29.35
C HIS A 303 4.80 1.17 -28.07
N HIS A 304 4.81 0.21 -27.14
CA HIS A 304 4.06 0.22 -25.89
C HIS A 304 4.70 1.12 -24.80
N ASN A 305 5.39 2.18 -25.20
CA ASN A 305 6.05 3.08 -24.26
C ASN A 305 5.01 3.97 -23.57
N THR A 306 5.26 4.37 -22.32
CA THR A 306 4.37 5.31 -21.60
C THR A 306 4.21 6.62 -22.36
N ASP A 307 3.06 7.30 -22.21
CA ASP A 307 2.82 8.58 -22.93
C ASP A 307 3.87 9.64 -22.59
N SER A 308 4.45 9.56 -21.40
CA SER A 308 5.60 10.37 -20.99
C SER A 308 6.41 9.61 -19.95
N ASP A 309 7.71 9.89 -19.90
CA ASP A 309 8.59 9.37 -18.87
C ASP A 309 8.57 10.28 -17.64
N TRP A 310 8.46 9.68 -16.46
CA TRP A 310 8.38 10.40 -15.19
C TRP A 310 9.40 9.86 -14.20
N VAL A 311 10.04 10.78 -13.49
CA VAL A 311 10.98 10.46 -12.40
C VAL A 311 10.57 11.19 -11.12
N GLN A 312 10.83 10.55 -9.98
CA GLN A 312 10.64 11.17 -8.68
C GLN A 312 11.96 11.75 -8.18
N CYS A 313 11.95 13.04 -7.83
CA CYS A 313 13.09 13.68 -7.18
C CYS A 313 13.35 13.05 -5.80
N TYR A 314 14.61 12.68 -5.53
CA TYR A 314 15.03 12.04 -4.30
C TYR A 314 14.89 12.95 -3.07
N SER A 315 15.19 14.25 -3.22
CA SER A 315 15.12 15.23 -2.14
C SER A 315 13.68 15.72 -1.89
N CYS A 316 13.03 16.33 -2.89
CA CYS A 316 11.73 16.97 -2.70
C CYS A 316 10.52 16.03 -2.89
N ARG A 317 10.75 14.79 -3.35
CA ARG A 317 9.73 13.74 -3.56
C ARG A 317 8.63 14.11 -4.57
N LYS A 318 8.79 15.21 -5.31
CA LYS A 318 7.88 15.62 -6.39
C LYS A 318 8.22 14.86 -7.67
N TRP A 319 7.19 14.53 -8.44
CA TRP A 319 7.32 13.91 -9.76
C TRP A 319 7.62 14.96 -10.83
N ARG A 320 8.50 14.62 -11.76
CA ARG A 320 8.93 15.45 -12.89
C ARG A 320 8.79 14.65 -14.18
N MET A 321 8.27 15.32 -15.20
CA MET A 321 8.26 14.78 -16.55
C MET A 321 9.68 14.92 -17.11
N LEU A 322 10.17 13.87 -17.76
CA LEU A 322 11.46 13.86 -18.43
C LEU A 322 11.28 14.33 -19.87
N ASN A 323 12.28 15.08 -20.37
CA ASN A 323 12.32 15.50 -21.76
C ASN A 323 12.66 14.33 -22.68
N ALA A 324 12.24 14.42 -23.95
CA ALA A 324 12.56 13.43 -24.98
C ALA A 324 14.09 13.29 -25.12
N GLY A 325 14.64 12.14 -24.70
CA GLY A 325 16.08 11.84 -24.74
C GLY A 325 16.64 11.17 -23.49
N PHE A 326 15.92 11.20 -22.36
CA PHE A 326 16.30 10.45 -21.15
C PHE A 326 15.66 9.06 -21.17
N ASN A 327 16.46 8.02 -20.90
CA ASN A 327 15.95 6.68 -20.68
C ASN A 327 15.81 6.44 -19.18
N VAL A 328 14.58 6.17 -18.72
CA VAL A 328 14.25 5.87 -17.31
C VAL A 328 15.06 4.70 -16.75
N ASP A 329 15.38 3.71 -17.58
CA ASP A 329 16.12 2.52 -17.18
C ASP A 329 17.60 2.80 -16.89
N ASN A 330 18.13 3.92 -17.41
CA ASN A 330 19.52 4.34 -17.23
C ASN A 330 19.69 5.43 -16.16
N LEU A 331 18.61 5.83 -15.48
CA LEU A 331 18.70 6.83 -14.42
C LEU A 331 19.33 6.24 -13.15
N PRO A 332 20.12 7.03 -12.41
CA PRO A 332 20.64 6.62 -11.12
C PRO A 332 19.48 6.38 -10.14
N GLU A 333 19.71 5.53 -9.12
CA GLU A 333 18.73 5.29 -8.06
C GLU A 333 18.37 6.57 -7.29
N GLU A 334 19.33 7.48 -7.15
CA GLU A 334 19.13 8.81 -6.59
C GLU A 334 19.15 9.87 -7.70
N TRP A 335 17.97 10.39 -8.05
CA TRP A 335 17.81 11.43 -9.07
C TRP A 335 17.36 12.77 -8.44
N PHE A 336 17.97 13.88 -8.85
CA PHE A 336 17.72 15.23 -8.33
C PHE A 336 17.34 16.20 -9.46
N VAL A 337 16.69 17.32 -9.11
CA VAL A 337 16.27 18.38 -10.05
C VAL A 337 17.42 19.34 -10.31
#